data_AF-A0A7C2IHV9-F1
#
_entry.id   AF-A0A7C2IHV9-F1
#
_cell.length_a   1.000
_cell.length_b   1.000
_cell.length_c   1.000
_cell.angle_alpha   90.00
_cell.angle_beta   90.00
_cell.angle_gamma   90.00
#
_symmetry.space_group_name_H-M   'P 1'
#
loop_
_entity.id
_entity.type
_entity.pdbx_description
1 polymer ?
#
loop_
_entity_poly.entity_id
_entity_poly.type
_entity_poly.pdbx_seq_one_letter_code
_entity_poly.pdbx_strand_id
1 'polypeptide(L)'
;MSALRGMRRLGPKLFLSYLLIVVVGSVVLWTTAEAAAPAAFSRHLAVMMRVMGQPPEMMGDVFGAFLRAMNTALAAAAGAAFLAAVAVSVFVTRRIVSPVRAMTQASARIADGRYGERVPVTAYDELGELAGQFNRMAAALEQAERMRRDLIADVAHELRTPLASIAGYMEVLLDGVLPASPEAFHRVHREAARLQRLVDDLQELSRVEAGQVPVHPRPVSVPELVEAAIGRLRPQYDDNGIGLEADVAPGIPRVLADPDRIGQVLTNLLGNAYPLARLWPRNPSLA
;
A
#
# COMPACT_ATOMS: atom_id res chain seq x y z
N MET A 1 -6.98 4.73 -19.18
CA MET A 1 -6.54 6.10 -19.58
C MET A 1 -7.66 7.18 -19.60
N SER A 2 -8.94 6.88 -19.34
CA SER A 2 -10.04 7.87 -19.32
C SER A 2 -10.20 8.62 -17.98
N ALA A 3 -9.98 7.95 -16.84
CA ALA A 3 -10.17 8.54 -15.50
C ALA A 3 -9.19 9.69 -15.16
N LEU A 4 -7.92 9.57 -15.59
CA LEU A 4 -6.89 10.60 -15.37
C LEU A 4 -7.18 11.92 -16.10
N ARG A 5 -7.93 11.88 -17.22
CA ARG A 5 -8.35 13.08 -17.97
C ARG A 5 -9.43 13.87 -17.23
N GLY A 6 -10.29 13.20 -16.46
CA GLY A 6 -11.34 13.84 -15.67
C GLY A 6 -10.79 14.72 -14.55
N MET A 7 -9.75 14.25 -13.85
CA MET A 7 -9.14 14.98 -12.73
C MET A 7 -8.39 16.23 -13.16
N ARG A 8 -7.76 16.25 -14.35
CA ARG A 8 -7.08 17.45 -14.90
C ARG A 8 -8.00 18.67 -15.02
N ARG A 9 -9.31 18.47 -15.14
CA ARG A 9 -10.29 19.56 -15.27
C ARG A 9 -10.95 19.99 -13.96
N LEU A 10 -10.72 19.31 -12.83
CA LEU A 10 -11.44 19.60 -11.59
C LEU A 10 -11.17 21.02 -11.05
N GLY A 11 -9.92 21.47 -10.99
CA GLY A 11 -9.58 22.84 -10.57
C GLY A 11 -10.26 23.92 -11.41
N PRO A 12 -10.12 23.90 -12.75
CA PRO A 12 -10.84 24.82 -13.64
C PRO A 12 -12.37 24.74 -13.51
N LYS A 13 -12.92 23.54 -13.32
CA LYS A 13 -14.37 23.34 -13.11
C LYS A 13 -14.84 23.95 -11.79
N LEU A 14 -14.09 23.79 -10.70
CA LEU A 14 -14.41 24.37 -9.40
C LEU A 14 -14.27 25.89 -9.41
N PHE A 15 -13.22 26.41 -10.05
CA PHE A 15 -13.09 27.85 -10.30
C PHE A 15 -14.31 28.37 -11.08
N LEU A 16 -14.66 27.71 -12.18
CA LEU A 16 -15.81 28.10 -13.00
C LEU A 16 -17.13 28.01 -12.25
N SER A 17 -17.32 27.00 -11.37
CA SER A 17 -18.54 26.90 -10.56
C SER A 17 -18.64 27.99 -9.50
N TYR A 18 -17.53 28.32 -8.81
CA TYR A 18 -17.54 29.44 -7.85
C TYR A 18 -17.73 30.78 -8.55
N LEU A 19 -17.08 30.97 -9.70
CA LEU A 19 -17.25 32.15 -10.53
C LEU A 19 -18.72 32.28 -11.00
N LEU A 20 -19.33 31.18 -11.45
CA LEU A 20 -20.73 31.17 -11.85
C LEU A 20 -21.67 31.53 -10.70
N ILE A 21 -21.46 30.96 -9.50
CA ILE A 21 -22.24 31.30 -8.30
C ILE A 21 -22.12 32.79 -7.98
N VAL A 22 -20.92 33.36 -8.04
CA VAL A 22 -20.70 34.80 -7.78
C VAL A 22 -21.31 35.67 -8.88
N VAL A 23 -21.18 35.31 -10.15
CA VAL A 23 -21.78 36.05 -11.27
C VAL A 23 -23.30 36.04 -11.16
N VAL A 24 -23.90 34.87 -10.96
CA VAL A 24 -25.37 34.74 -10.79
C VAL A 24 -25.83 35.50 -9.56
N GLY A 25 -25.14 35.35 -8.41
CA GLY A 25 -25.47 36.10 -7.19
C GLY A 25 -25.38 37.61 -7.38
N SER A 26 -24.35 38.09 -8.08
CA SER A 26 -24.16 39.52 -8.37
C SER A 26 -25.24 40.05 -9.32
N VAL A 27 -25.60 39.30 -10.37
CA VAL A 27 -26.67 39.66 -11.30
C VAL A 27 -28.02 39.67 -10.59
N VAL A 28 -28.31 38.68 -9.73
CA VAL A 28 -29.55 38.64 -8.93
C VAL A 28 -29.63 39.84 -7.99
N LEU A 29 -28.55 40.15 -7.26
CA LEU A 29 -28.50 41.32 -6.38
C LEU A 29 -28.67 42.63 -7.15
N TRP A 30 -27.98 42.78 -8.28
CA TRP A 30 -28.09 43.95 -9.13
C TRP A 30 -29.51 44.14 -9.66
N THR A 31 -30.07 43.10 -10.29
CA THR A 31 -31.42 43.16 -10.87
C THR A 31 -32.50 43.35 -9.83
N THR A 32 -32.39 42.70 -8.66
CA THR A 32 -33.33 42.89 -7.55
C THR A 32 -33.25 44.31 -7.00
N ALA A 33 -32.04 44.85 -6.82
CA ALA A 33 -31.86 46.21 -6.34
C ALA A 33 -32.41 47.24 -7.34
N GLU A 34 -32.12 47.07 -8.64
CA GLU A 34 -32.61 47.95 -9.71
C GLU A 34 -34.14 47.89 -9.86
N ALA A 35 -34.76 46.73 -9.66
CA ALA A 35 -36.22 46.59 -9.69
C ALA A 35 -36.91 47.10 -8.40
N ALA A 36 -36.31 46.84 -7.24
CA ALA A 36 -36.89 47.18 -5.94
C ALA A 36 -36.73 48.66 -5.58
N ALA A 37 -35.62 49.30 -6.00
CA ALA A 37 -35.32 50.70 -5.69
C ALA A 37 -36.40 51.69 -6.18
N PRO A 38 -36.80 51.68 -7.47
CA PRO A 38 -37.86 52.56 -7.97
C PRO A 38 -39.21 52.30 -7.28
N ALA A 39 -39.51 51.05 -6.96
CA ALA A 39 -40.76 50.67 -6.29
C ALA A 39 -40.78 51.10 -4.81
N ALA A 40 -39.67 50.97 -4.10
CA ALA A 40 -39.54 51.45 -2.72
C ALA A 40 -39.60 52.98 -2.65
N PHE A 41 -38.88 53.64 -3.57
CA PHE A 41 -38.86 55.09 -3.65
C PHE A 41 -40.23 55.67 -4.04
N SER A 42 -40.92 55.10 -5.03
CA SER A 42 -42.26 55.54 -5.44
C SER A 42 -43.31 55.35 -4.33
N ARG A 43 -43.25 54.25 -3.56
CA ARG A 43 -44.09 54.08 -2.36
C ARG A 43 -43.84 55.17 -1.32
N HIS A 44 -42.58 55.50 -1.04
CA HIS A 44 -42.24 56.54 -0.08
C HIS A 44 -42.65 57.93 -0.56
N LEU A 45 -42.46 58.22 -1.85
CA LEU A 45 -42.92 59.42 -2.54
C LEU A 45 -44.44 59.62 -2.41
N ALA A 46 -45.21 58.56 -2.63
CA ALA A 46 -46.67 58.61 -2.52
C ALA A 46 -47.12 58.95 -1.09
N VAL A 47 -46.42 58.44 -0.07
CA VAL A 47 -46.66 58.82 1.33
C VAL A 47 -46.29 60.29 1.58
N MET A 48 -45.14 60.73 1.07
CA MET A 48 -44.67 62.11 1.27
C MET A 48 -45.56 63.14 0.55
N MET A 49 -46.03 62.84 -0.67
CA MET A 49 -47.00 63.69 -1.39
C MET A 49 -48.34 63.80 -0.65
N ARG A 50 -48.81 62.73 0.00
CA ARG A 50 -50.02 62.80 0.84
C ARG A 50 -49.84 63.70 2.07
N VAL A 51 -48.61 63.86 2.56
CA VAL A 51 -48.31 64.68 3.75
C VAL A 51 -47.99 66.13 3.38
N MET A 52 -47.20 66.37 2.32
CA MET A 52 -46.74 67.72 1.94
C MET A 52 -47.58 68.41 0.84
N GLY A 53 -48.42 67.67 0.10
CA GLY A 53 -49.34 68.24 -0.89
C GLY A 53 -48.74 68.67 -2.24
N GLN A 54 -47.41 68.84 -2.37
CA GLN A 54 -46.73 69.13 -3.65
C GLN A 54 -45.40 68.37 -3.78
N PRO A 55 -44.99 67.96 -5.00
CA PRO A 55 -43.70 67.31 -5.22
C PRO A 55 -42.55 68.34 -5.06
N PRO A 56 -41.53 68.06 -4.23
CA PRO A 56 -40.36 68.94 -4.13
C PRO A 56 -39.60 68.99 -5.45
N GLU A 57 -39.24 70.18 -5.93
CA GLU A 57 -38.49 70.37 -7.18
C GLU A 57 -37.13 69.63 -7.19
N MET A 58 -36.53 69.37 -6.02
CA MET A 58 -35.25 68.65 -5.88
C MET A 58 -35.36 67.12 -5.99
N MET A 59 -36.54 66.52 -6.22
CA MET A 59 -36.71 65.05 -6.16
C MET A 59 -35.98 64.27 -7.27
N GLY A 60 -35.82 64.85 -8.47
CA GLY A 60 -35.10 64.21 -9.56
C GLY A 60 -33.61 64.04 -9.25
N ASP A 61 -33.00 65.06 -8.66
CA ASP A 61 -31.59 65.06 -8.28
C ASP A 61 -31.30 64.10 -7.12
N VAL A 62 -32.19 64.04 -6.13
CA VAL A 62 -32.10 63.10 -5.00
C VAL A 62 -32.22 61.65 -5.47
N PHE A 63 -33.16 61.36 -6.38
CA PHE A 63 -33.32 60.02 -6.94
C PHE A 63 -32.12 59.59 -7.81
N GLY A 64 -31.61 60.49 -8.66
CA GLY A 64 -30.41 60.24 -9.46
C GLY A 64 -29.17 60.00 -8.60
N ALA A 65 -29.01 60.76 -7.51
CA ALA A 65 -27.93 60.54 -6.54
C ALA A 65 -28.07 59.19 -5.82
N PHE A 66 -29.28 58.79 -5.45
CA PHE A 66 -29.56 57.49 -4.85
C PHE A 66 -29.22 56.32 -5.79
N LEU A 67 -29.66 56.37 -7.06
CA LEU A 67 -29.34 55.33 -8.04
C LEU A 67 -27.82 55.21 -8.29
N ARG A 68 -27.10 56.34 -8.38
CA ARG A 68 -25.64 56.33 -8.51
C ARG A 68 -24.97 55.69 -7.29
N ALA A 69 -25.37 56.08 -6.08
CA ALA A 69 -24.86 55.50 -4.85
C ALA A 69 -25.12 53.98 -4.80
N MET A 70 -26.32 53.54 -5.14
CA MET A 70 -26.69 52.13 -5.19
C MET A 70 -25.86 51.35 -6.21
N ASN A 71 -25.72 51.85 -7.44
CA ASN A 71 -24.92 51.21 -8.49
C ASN A 71 -23.44 51.12 -8.11
N THR A 72 -22.87 52.15 -7.49
CA THR A 72 -21.48 52.11 -6.99
C THR A 72 -21.30 51.07 -5.88
N ALA A 73 -22.27 50.96 -4.96
CA ALA A 73 -22.26 49.96 -3.90
C ALA A 73 -22.37 48.53 -4.46
N LEU A 74 -23.25 48.31 -5.44
CA LEU A 74 -23.40 47.01 -6.11
C LEU A 74 -22.15 46.63 -6.91
N ALA A 75 -21.54 47.56 -7.63
CA ALA A 75 -20.30 47.33 -8.37
C ALA A 75 -19.14 46.98 -7.41
N ALA A 76 -19.01 47.70 -6.29
CA ALA A 76 -18.04 47.38 -5.25
C ALA A 76 -18.29 45.99 -4.63
N ALA A 77 -19.55 45.65 -4.35
CA ALA A 77 -19.92 44.35 -3.82
C ALA A 77 -19.61 43.21 -4.81
N ALA A 78 -19.89 43.39 -6.10
CA ALA A 78 -19.57 42.43 -7.15
C ALA A 78 -18.06 42.21 -7.29
N GLY A 79 -17.27 43.30 -7.26
CA GLY A 79 -15.81 43.24 -7.26
C GLY A 79 -15.25 42.48 -6.04
N ALA A 80 -15.76 42.77 -4.84
CA ALA A 80 -15.38 42.07 -3.62
C ALA A 80 -15.74 40.57 -3.67
N ALA A 81 -16.93 40.23 -4.14
CA ALA A 81 -17.37 38.84 -4.30
C ALA A 81 -16.50 38.07 -5.31
N PHE A 82 -16.12 38.71 -6.42
CA PHE A 82 -15.21 38.12 -7.41
C PHE A 82 -13.84 37.80 -6.80
N LEU A 83 -13.24 38.75 -6.07
CA LEU A 83 -11.96 38.54 -5.38
C LEU A 83 -12.05 37.42 -4.35
N ALA A 84 -13.15 37.35 -3.58
CA ALA A 84 -13.39 36.26 -2.64
C ALA A 84 -13.48 34.90 -3.35
N ALA A 85 -14.18 34.79 -4.48
CA ALA A 85 -14.26 33.55 -5.26
C ALA A 85 -12.90 33.10 -5.79
N VAL A 86 -12.08 34.03 -6.29
CA VAL A 86 -10.71 33.73 -6.74
C VAL A 86 -9.87 33.22 -5.56
N ALA A 87 -9.92 33.89 -4.41
CA ALA A 87 -9.18 33.49 -3.22
C ALA A 87 -9.59 32.08 -2.74
N VAL A 88 -10.89 31.81 -2.63
CA VAL A 88 -11.43 30.48 -2.25
C VAL A 88 -11.02 29.42 -3.28
N SER A 89 -11.10 29.71 -4.58
CA SER A 89 -10.72 28.75 -5.60
C SER A 89 -9.23 28.40 -5.56
N VAL A 90 -8.35 29.38 -5.37
CA VAL A 90 -6.91 29.15 -5.19
C VAL A 90 -6.66 28.35 -3.93
N PHE A 91 -7.35 28.65 -2.83
CA PHE A 91 -7.26 27.92 -1.57
C PHE A 91 -7.65 26.45 -1.74
N VAL A 92 -8.84 26.15 -2.27
CA VAL A 92 -9.34 24.79 -2.51
C VAL A 92 -8.43 24.03 -3.48
N THR A 93 -7.96 24.70 -4.53
CA THR A 93 -7.06 24.06 -5.51
C THR A 93 -5.75 23.64 -4.85
N ARG A 94 -5.15 24.50 -4.03
CA ARG A 94 -3.87 24.22 -3.35
C ARG A 94 -4.01 23.22 -2.21
N ARG A 95 -5.08 23.29 -1.42
CA ARG A 95 -5.26 22.46 -0.22
C ARG A 95 -5.87 21.09 -0.51
N ILE A 96 -6.69 20.96 -1.55
CA ILE A 96 -7.45 19.72 -1.80
C ILE A 96 -7.09 19.15 -3.18
N VAL A 97 -7.29 19.92 -4.26
CA VAL A 97 -7.21 19.37 -5.62
C VAL A 97 -5.77 18.95 -5.99
N SER A 98 -4.77 19.76 -5.63
CA SER A 98 -3.38 19.49 -6.00
C SER A 98 -2.79 18.28 -5.27
N PRO A 99 -2.93 18.13 -3.93
CA PRO A 99 -2.47 16.93 -3.22
C PRO A 99 -3.13 15.64 -3.75
N VAL A 100 -4.46 15.65 -3.94
CA VAL A 100 -5.18 14.47 -4.45
C VAL A 100 -4.69 14.08 -5.84
N ARG A 101 -4.45 15.05 -6.74
CA ARG A 101 -3.85 14.78 -8.06
C ARG A 101 -2.43 14.22 -7.95
N ALA A 102 -1.61 14.70 -7.03
CA ALA A 102 -0.26 14.19 -6.81
C ALA A 102 -0.31 12.72 -6.38
N MET A 103 -1.22 12.37 -5.46
CA MET A 103 -1.44 10.98 -5.04
C MET A 103 -1.88 10.09 -6.19
N THR A 104 -2.83 10.52 -7.01
CA THR A 104 -3.26 9.74 -8.19
C THR A 104 -2.12 9.52 -9.19
N GLN A 105 -1.27 10.52 -9.41
CA GLN A 105 -0.11 10.37 -10.29
C GLN A 105 0.94 9.42 -9.69
N ALA A 106 1.20 9.53 -8.39
CA ALA A 106 2.09 8.62 -7.68
C ALA A 106 1.55 7.18 -7.74
N SER A 107 0.25 6.96 -7.51
CA SER A 107 -0.40 5.64 -7.68
C SER A 107 -0.17 5.06 -9.07
N ALA A 108 -0.30 5.87 -10.13
CA ALA A 108 -0.07 5.41 -11.49
C ALA A 108 1.41 5.01 -11.71
N ARG A 109 2.36 5.80 -11.20
CA ARG A 109 3.79 5.47 -11.29
C ARG A 109 4.16 4.22 -10.48
N ILE A 110 3.54 4.02 -9.32
CA ILE A 110 3.68 2.78 -8.53
C ILE A 110 3.13 1.58 -9.31
N ALA A 111 1.98 1.72 -9.98
CA ALA A 111 1.43 0.67 -10.83
C ALA A 111 2.35 0.33 -12.02
N ASP A 112 3.11 1.31 -12.52
CA ASP A 112 4.16 1.11 -13.54
C ASP A 112 5.49 0.57 -12.95
N GLY A 113 5.53 0.15 -11.68
CA GLY A 113 6.68 -0.47 -11.04
C GLY A 113 7.64 0.49 -10.32
N ARG A 114 7.31 1.79 -10.21
CA ARG A 114 8.13 2.77 -9.48
C ARG A 114 7.73 2.83 -8.00
N TYR A 115 8.09 1.79 -7.25
CA TYR A 115 7.67 1.63 -5.84
C TYR A 115 8.30 2.65 -4.86
N GLY A 116 9.40 3.30 -5.25
CA GLY A 116 10.06 4.35 -4.43
C GLY A 116 9.34 5.70 -4.41
N GLU A 117 8.23 5.84 -5.12
CA GLU A 117 7.46 7.09 -5.19
C GLU A 117 6.83 7.46 -3.84
N ARG A 118 6.87 8.75 -3.50
CA ARG A 118 6.28 9.30 -2.28
C ARG A 118 5.56 10.61 -2.57
N VAL A 119 4.58 10.94 -1.73
CA VAL A 119 3.86 12.20 -1.77
C VAL A 119 4.19 13.04 -0.54
N PRO A 120 4.29 14.38 -0.67
CA PRO A 120 4.57 15.24 0.47
C PRO A 120 3.38 15.31 1.42
N VAL A 121 3.64 15.22 2.72
CA VAL A 121 2.64 15.39 3.78
C VAL A 121 2.68 16.86 4.21
N THR A 122 1.83 17.69 3.62
CA THR A 122 1.85 19.16 3.81
C THR A 122 0.77 19.68 4.76
N ALA A 123 -0.10 18.80 5.27
CA ALA A 123 -1.23 19.17 6.10
C ALA A 123 -1.34 18.22 7.31
N TYR A 124 -1.93 18.71 8.40
CA TYR A 124 -2.22 17.94 9.62
C TYR A 124 -3.72 17.61 9.73
N ASP A 125 -4.37 17.49 8.58
CA ASP A 125 -5.78 17.16 8.42
C ASP A 125 -5.93 15.73 7.83
N GLU A 126 -7.15 15.35 7.46
CA GLU A 126 -7.47 14.04 6.89
C GLU A 126 -6.71 13.77 5.58
N LEU A 127 -6.39 14.82 4.79
CA LEU A 127 -5.59 14.67 3.58
C LEU A 127 -4.12 14.41 3.91
N GLY A 128 -3.60 15.04 4.98
CA GLY A 128 -2.30 14.73 5.55
C GLY A 128 -2.19 13.29 6.02
N GLU A 129 -3.19 12.82 6.77
CA GLU A 129 -3.25 11.43 7.22
C GLU A 129 -3.29 10.45 6.03
N LEU A 130 -4.14 10.72 5.04
CA LEU A 130 -4.23 9.92 3.82
C LEU A 130 -2.91 9.87 3.06
N ALA A 131 -2.19 10.99 2.94
CA ALA A 131 -0.85 11.04 2.36
C ALA A 131 0.16 10.19 3.15
N GLY A 132 0.08 10.22 4.49
CA GLY A 132 0.87 9.36 5.36
C GLY A 132 0.56 7.87 5.17
N GLN A 133 -0.71 7.50 5.12
CA GLN A 133 -1.17 6.13 4.85
C GLN A 133 -0.70 5.64 3.47
N PHE A 134 -0.83 6.48 2.44
CA PHE A 134 -0.33 6.20 1.09
C PHE A 134 1.18 5.92 1.08
N ASN A 135 1.97 6.75 1.75
CA ASN A 135 3.42 6.55 1.82
C ASN A 135 3.79 5.25 2.56
N ARG A 136 3.04 4.87 3.61
CA ARG A 136 3.23 3.57 4.29
C ARG A 136 2.93 2.40 3.35
N MET A 137 1.83 2.45 2.61
CA MET A 137 1.49 1.45 1.60
C MET A 137 2.59 1.35 0.51
N ALA A 138 3.06 2.50 0.01
CA ALA A 138 4.13 2.53 -1.00
C ALA A 138 5.44 1.91 -0.46
N ALA A 139 5.80 2.19 0.80
CA ALA A 139 6.98 1.59 1.44
C ALA A 139 6.84 0.07 1.63
N ALA A 140 5.67 -0.40 2.08
CA ALA A 140 5.40 -1.84 2.22
C ALA A 140 5.49 -2.57 0.87
N LEU A 141 4.94 -1.97 -0.18
CA LEU A 141 5.00 -2.52 -1.53
C LEU A 141 6.44 -2.55 -2.09
N GLU A 142 7.21 -1.48 -1.85
CA GLU A 142 8.62 -1.44 -2.22
C GLU A 142 9.44 -2.52 -1.50
N GLN A 143 9.20 -2.73 -0.21
CA GLN A 143 9.84 -3.79 0.56
C GLN A 143 9.46 -5.18 0.04
N ALA A 144 8.18 -5.42 -0.25
CA ALA A 144 7.72 -6.68 -0.80
C ALA A 144 8.37 -6.98 -2.17
N GLU A 145 8.46 -5.98 -3.05
CA GLU A 145 9.11 -6.15 -4.35
C GLU A 145 10.61 -6.40 -4.22
N ARG A 146 11.32 -5.74 -3.29
CA ARG A 146 12.73 -6.02 -3.01
C ARG A 146 12.92 -7.46 -2.54
N MET A 147 12.13 -7.89 -1.55
CA MET A 147 12.16 -9.26 -1.04
C MET A 147 11.89 -10.30 -2.14
N ARG A 148 10.92 -10.03 -3.01
CA ARG A 148 10.63 -10.89 -4.18
C ARG A 148 11.84 -11.00 -5.11
N ARG A 149 12.53 -9.89 -5.40
CA ARG A 149 13.71 -9.88 -6.29
C ARG A 149 14.90 -10.62 -5.66
N ASP A 150 15.13 -10.39 -4.37
CA ASP A 150 16.21 -11.04 -3.62
C ASP A 150 15.96 -12.57 -3.60
N LEU A 151 14.74 -13.00 -3.30
CA LEU A 151 14.35 -14.41 -3.35
C LEU A 151 14.58 -15.04 -4.74
N ILE A 152 14.19 -14.35 -5.82
CA ILE A 152 14.42 -14.84 -7.18
C ILE A 152 15.92 -14.98 -7.48
N ALA A 153 16.73 -14.02 -7.04
CA ALA A 153 18.18 -14.05 -7.23
C ALA A 153 18.82 -15.21 -6.45
N ASP A 154 18.42 -15.40 -5.20
CA ASP A 154 18.93 -16.47 -4.33
C ASP A 154 18.54 -17.85 -4.87
N VAL A 155 17.27 -18.05 -5.24
CA VAL A 155 16.81 -19.30 -5.87
C VAL A 155 17.57 -19.58 -7.17
N ALA A 156 17.78 -18.57 -8.02
CA ALA A 156 18.54 -18.76 -9.25
C ALA A 156 19.99 -19.15 -8.98
N HIS A 157 20.61 -18.64 -7.92
CA HIS A 157 21.96 -19.00 -7.51
C HIS A 157 22.03 -20.45 -6.99
N GLU A 158 21.14 -20.80 -6.06
CA GLU A 158 21.07 -22.14 -5.44
C GLU A 158 20.74 -23.25 -6.46
N LEU A 159 19.97 -22.94 -7.51
CA LEU A 159 19.71 -23.89 -8.60
C LEU A 159 20.89 -24.04 -9.56
N ARG A 160 21.65 -22.96 -9.81
CA ARG A 160 22.74 -22.96 -10.80
C ARG A 160 23.88 -23.89 -10.39
N THR A 161 24.26 -23.91 -9.12
CA THR A 161 25.39 -24.70 -8.60
C THR A 161 25.24 -26.22 -8.80
N PRO A 162 24.17 -26.87 -8.32
CA PRO A 162 23.98 -28.31 -8.54
C PRO A 162 23.75 -28.63 -10.02
N LEU A 163 23.09 -27.75 -10.78
CA LEU A 163 22.90 -27.93 -12.22
C LEU A 163 24.23 -27.90 -12.99
N ALA A 164 25.11 -26.95 -12.68
CA ALA A 164 26.45 -26.88 -13.26
C ALA A 164 27.29 -28.12 -12.89
N SER A 165 27.12 -28.63 -11.67
CA SER A 165 27.78 -29.87 -11.23
C SER A 165 27.30 -31.08 -12.01
N ILE A 166 25.98 -31.22 -12.21
CA ILE A 166 25.41 -32.29 -13.06
C ILE A 166 25.93 -32.19 -14.49
N ALA A 167 25.89 -30.99 -15.08
CA ALA A 167 26.36 -30.76 -16.45
C ALA A 167 27.84 -31.13 -16.60
N GLY A 168 28.70 -30.66 -15.69
CA GLY A 168 30.13 -30.97 -15.71
C GLY A 168 30.41 -32.47 -15.52
N TYR A 169 29.71 -33.16 -14.61
CA TYR A 169 29.86 -34.61 -14.49
C TYR A 169 29.43 -35.35 -15.75
N MET A 170 28.33 -34.94 -16.38
CA MET A 170 27.86 -35.55 -17.63
C MET A 170 28.82 -35.29 -18.79
N GLU A 171 29.41 -34.10 -18.88
CA GLU A 171 30.40 -33.75 -19.91
C GLU A 171 31.65 -34.63 -19.81
N VAL A 172 32.23 -34.75 -18.60
CA VAL A 172 33.43 -35.57 -18.36
C VAL A 172 33.15 -37.07 -18.56
N LEU A 173 31.92 -37.53 -18.29
CA LEU A 173 31.48 -38.91 -18.60
C LEU A 173 31.37 -39.15 -20.11
N LEU A 174 30.81 -38.20 -20.86
CA LEU A 174 30.64 -38.28 -22.32
C LEU A 174 31.98 -38.22 -23.06
N ASP A 175 32.93 -37.43 -22.56
CA ASP A 175 34.29 -37.33 -23.10
C ASP A 175 35.17 -38.55 -22.76
N GLY A 176 34.65 -39.49 -21.96
CA GLY A 176 35.37 -40.71 -21.55
C GLY A 176 36.49 -40.45 -20.53
N VAL A 177 36.60 -39.24 -20.00
CA VAL A 177 37.60 -38.85 -18.99
C VAL A 177 37.25 -39.46 -17.62
N LEU A 178 35.95 -39.53 -17.29
CA LEU A 178 35.46 -40.24 -16.10
C LEU A 178 34.82 -41.57 -16.53
N PRO A 179 35.15 -42.71 -15.89
CA PRO A 179 34.50 -43.97 -16.21
C PRO A 179 33.04 -43.96 -15.75
N ALA A 180 32.15 -44.50 -16.60
CA ALA A 180 30.74 -44.73 -16.31
C ALA A 180 30.58 -45.81 -15.22
N SER A 181 30.78 -45.39 -13.99
CA SER A 181 30.79 -46.22 -12.78
C SER A 181 29.56 -45.92 -11.91
N PRO A 182 29.12 -46.87 -11.07
CA PRO A 182 28.05 -46.64 -10.11
C PRO A 182 28.27 -45.38 -9.27
N GLU A 183 29.52 -45.09 -8.88
CA GLU A 183 29.89 -43.92 -8.09
C GLU A 183 29.64 -42.60 -8.85
N ALA A 184 29.92 -42.57 -10.15
CA ALA A 184 29.66 -41.41 -10.99
C ALA A 184 28.16 -41.13 -11.15
N PHE A 185 27.36 -42.18 -11.39
CA PHE A 185 25.90 -42.05 -11.44
C PHE A 185 25.30 -41.64 -10.09
N HIS A 186 25.85 -42.15 -8.98
CA HIS A 186 25.43 -41.72 -7.64
C HIS A 186 25.74 -40.24 -7.37
N ARG A 187 26.82 -39.68 -7.92
CA ARG A 187 27.11 -38.22 -7.81
C ARG A 187 26.03 -37.39 -8.50
N VAL A 188 25.72 -37.72 -9.75
CA VAL A 188 24.66 -37.04 -10.53
C VAL A 188 23.31 -37.19 -9.82
N HIS A 189 22.97 -38.39 -9.35
CA HIS A 189 21.72 -38.64 -8.63
C HIS A 189 21.62 -37.82 -7.33
N ARG A 190 22.71 -37.65 -6.58
CA ARG A 190 22.71 -36.82 -5.36
C ARG A 190 22.41 -35.36 -5.66
N GLU A 191 22.98 -34.79 -6.72
CA GLU A 191 22.71 -33.41 -7.12
C GLU A 191 21.27 -33.25 -7.62
N ALA A 192 20.74 -34.22 -8.38
CA ALA A 192 19.35 -34.24 -8.81
C ALA A 192 18.39 -34.31 -7.60
N ALA A 193 18.67 -35.17 -6.62
CA ALA A 193 17.89 -35.27 -5.39
C ALA A 193 17.98 -34.00 -4.52
N ARG A 194 19.11 -33.28 -4.54
CA ARG A 194 19.24 -31.97 -3.89
C ARG A 194 18.37 -30.92 -4.60
N LEU A 195 18.40 -30.86 -5.93
CA LEU A 195 17.54 -29.97 -6.71
C LEU A 195 16.06 -30.24 -6.45
N GLN A 196 15.66 -31.51 -6.39
CA GLN A 196 14.27 -31.89 -6.12
C GLN A 196 13.80 -31.39 -4.75
N ARG A 197 14.60 -31.60 -3.69
CA ARG A 197 14.28 -31.05 -2.35
C ARG A 197 14.14 -29.54 -2.36
N LEU A 198 15.04 -28.81 -3.03
CA LEU A 198 14.97 -27.36 -3.13
C LEU A 198 13.68 -26.88 -3.84
N VAL A 199 13.25 -27.59 -4.89
CA VAL A 199 12.00 -27.29 -5.58
C VAL A 199 10.80 -27.56 -4.68
N ASP A 200 10.79 -28.67 -3.94
CA ASP A 200 9.73 -29.02 -3.01
C ASP A 200 9.62 -27.98 -1.88
N ASP A 201 10.75 -27.55 -1.31
CA ASP A 201 10.82 -26.51 -0.28
C ASP A 201 10.27 -25.15 -0.80
N LEU A 202 10.59 -24.80 -2.06
CA LEU A 202 10.08 -23.57 -2.68
C LEU A 202 8.57 -23.62 -2.94
N GLN A 203 8.04 -24.79 -3.34
CA GLN A 203 6.60 -24.99 -3.52
C GLN A 203 5.85 -24.88 -2.19
N GLU A 204 6.43 -25.42 -1.11
CA GLU A 204 5.88 -25.28 0.23
C GLU A 204 5.85 -23.81 0.66
N LEU A 205 6.96 -23.09 0.52
CA LEU A 205 7.02 -21.66 0.83
C LEU A 205 5.95 -20.86 0.06
N SER A 206 5.81 -21.11 -1.25
CA SER A 206 4.82 -20.44 -2.09
C SER A 206 3.38 -20.66 -1.61
N ARG A 207 3.05 -21.88 -1.15
CA ARG A 207 1.72 -22.18 -0.59
C ARG A 207 1.49 -21.46 0.73
N VAL A 208 2.52 -21.35 1.57
CA VAL A 208 2.46 -20.61 2.85
C VAL A 208 2.23 -19.12 2.59
N GLU A 209 2.98 -18.51 1.68
CA GLU A 209 2.83 -17.08 1.32
C GLU A 209 1.46 -16.76 0.70
N ALA A 210 0.90 -17.69 -0.07
CA ALA A 210 -0.44 -17.55 -0.64
C ALA A 210 -1.57 -17.71 0.41
N GLY A 211 -1.24 -17.98 1.69
CA GLY A 211 -2.20 -18.27 2.73
C GLY A 211 -2.98 -19.57 2.50
N GLN A 212 -2.45 -20.47 1.65
CA GLN A 212 -3.10 -21.73 1.25
C GLN A 212 -2.76 -22.90 2.17
N VAL A 213 -2.04 -22.63 3.26
CA VAL A 213 -1.71 -23.62 4.29
C VAL A 213 -2.62 -23.39 5.49
N PRO A 214 -3.80 -24.05 5.55
CA PRO A 214 -4.66 -23.94 6.71
C PRO A 214 -3.94 -24.55 7.93
N VAL A 215 -4.03 -23.85 9.06
CA VAL A 215 -3.59 -24.33 10.36
C VAL A 215 -4.81 -24.82 11.11
N HIS A 216 -4.74 -26.03 11.65
CA HIS A 216 -5.83 -26.64 12.42
C HIS A 216 -5.39 -26.88 13.87
N PRO A 217 -5.44 -25.84 14.73
CA PRO A 217 -4.99 -25.97 16.11
C PRO A 217 -5.91 -26.91 16.90
N ARG A 218 -5.32 -27.89 17.58
CA ARG A 218 -6.00 -28.74 18.55
C ARG A 218 -5.16 -28.87 19.83
N PRO A 219 -5.73 -29.25 20.97
CA PRO A 219 -4.93 -29.54 22.17
C PRO A 219 -4.01 -30.75 21.93
N VAL A 220 -2.70 -30.54 21.97
CA VAL A 220 -1.68 -31.57 21.72
C VAL A 220 -0.74 -31.73 22.93
N SER A 221 -0.30 -32.96 23.15
CA SER A 221 0.74 -33.32 24.14
C SER A 221 2.13 -33.05 23.56
N VAL A 222 2.91 -32.18 24.20
CA VAL A 222 4.29 -31.87 23.77
C VAL A 222 5.21 -33.11 23.82
N PRO A 223 5.20 -33.94 24.87
CA PRO A 223 5.98 -35.19 24.90
C PRO A 223 5.70 -36.10 23.69
N GLU A 224 4.42 -36.31 23.35
CA GLU A 224 4.03 -37.17 22.22
C GLU A 224 4.53 -36.62 20.87
N LEU A 225 4.51 -35.30 20.69
CA LEU A 225 5.04 -34.65 19.46
C LEU A 225 6.55 -34.86 19.32
N VAL A 226 7.30 -34.68 20.41
CA VAL A 226 8.75 -34.82 20.43
C VAL A 226 9.14 -36.28 20.21
N GLU A 227 8.49 -37.21 20.90
CA GLU A 227 8.70 -38.65 20.72
C GLU A 227 8.41 -39.10 19.28
N ALA A 228 7.31 -38.62 18.69
CA ALA A 228 6.97 -38.95 17.30
C ALA A 228 8.00 -38.41 16.30
N ALA A 229 8.52 -37.20 16.52
CA ALA A 229 9.55 -36.61 15.65
C ALA A 229 10.89 -37.35 15.77
N ILE A 230 11.32 -37.64 17.00
CA ILE A 230 12.54 -38.42 17.27
C ILE A 230 12.43 -39.82 16.69
N GLY A 231 11.29 -40.50 16.88
CA GLY A 231 11.05 -41.85 16.37
C GLY A 231 11.19 -41.95 14.86
N ARG A 232 10.78 -40.91 14.11
CA ARG A 232 10.92 -40.87 12.63
C ARG A 232 12.36 -40.80 12.17
N LEU A 233 13.23 -40.07 12.89
CA LEU A 233 14.61 -39.81 12.46
C LEU A 233 15.64 -40.72 13.15
N ARG A 234 15.24 -41.44 14.21
CA ARG A 234 16.10 -42.34 14.98
C ARG A 234 16.91 -43.33 14.13
N PRO A 235 16.35 -44.03 13.12
CA PRO A 235 17.14 -44.94 12.29
C PRO A 235 18.33 -44.24 11.60
N GLN A 236 18.12 -43.02 11.09
CA GLN A 236 19.16 -42.27 10.39
C GLN A 236 20.31 -41.84 11.33
N TYR A 237 19.98 -41.50 12.57
CA TYR A 237 20.94 -41.13 13.61
C TYR A 237 21.71 -42.37 14.12
N ASP A 238 21.00 -43.48 14.37
CA ASP A 238 21.57 -44.74 14.86
C ASP A 238 22.53 -45.37 13.84
N ASP A 239 22.15 -45.38 12.55
CA ASP A 239 22.99 -45.89 11.44
C ASP A 239 24.35 -45.17 11.34
N ASN A 240 24.47 -43.98 11.93
CA ASN A 240 25.69 -43.16 11.93
C ASN A 240 26.30 -43.02 13.32
N GLY A 241 25.77 -43.74 14.32
CA GLY A 241 26.25 -43.73 15.70
C GLY A 241 26.19 -42.36 16.35
N ILE A 242 25.13 -41.58 16.07
CA ILE A 242 24.88 -40.26 16.68
C ILE A 242 23.74 -40.43 17.69
N GLY A 243 23.99 -40.08 18.96
CA GLY A 243 22.95 -40.12 19.99
C GLY A 243 21.89 -39.04 19.77
N LEU A 244 20.62 -39.42 19.82
CA LEU A 244 19.47 -38.52 19.77
C LEU A 244 18.63 -38.68 21.03
N GLU A 245 18.74 -37.72 21.94
CA GLU A 245 18.07 -37.71 23.25
C GLU A 245 17.02 -36.60 23.32
N ALA A 246 15.96 -36.85 24.07
CA ALA A 246 14.91 -35.88 24.35
C ALA A 246 14.95 -35.54 25.84
N ASP A 247 15.10 -34.26 26.17
CA ASP A 247 14.88 -33.74 27.51
C ASP A 247 13.59 -32.91 27.50
N VAL A 248 12.52 -33.49 28.04
CA VAL A 248 11.20 -32.88 28.10
C VAL A 248 10.75 -32.82 29.55
N ALA A 249 10.52 -31.60 30.06
CA ALA A 249 10.13 -31.39 31.44
C ALA A 249 8.80 -32.13 31.76
N PRO A 250 8.68 -32.78 32.93
CA PRO A 250 7.45 -33.43 33.34
C PRO A 250 6.36 -32.39 33.63
N GLY A 251 5.09 -32.75 33.38
CA GLY A 251 3.94 -31.92 33.75
C GLY A 251 3.63 -30.76 32.80
N ILE A 252 4.19 -30.75 31.58
CA ILE A 252 3.85 -29.74 30.57
C ILE A 252 2.35 -29.85 30.22
N PRO A 253 1.57 -28.77 30.34
CA PRO A 253 0.16 -28.78 29.96
C PRO A 253 0.01 -28.96 28.45
N ARG A 254 -1.15 -29.47 28.02
CA ARG A 254 -1.46 -29.55 26.59
C ARG A 254 -1.45 -28.15 25.98
N VAL A 255 -0.83 -28.03 24.81
CA VAL A 255 -0.71 -26.77 24.06
C VAL A 255 -1.65 -26.78 22.85
N LEU A 256 -2.19 -25.63 22.49
CA LEU A 256 -2.99 -25.48 21.28
C LEU A 256 -2.06 -25.37 20.08
N ALA A 257 -1.97 -26.42 19.26
CA ALA A 257 -1.08 -26.47 18.11
C ALA A 257 -1.64 -27.37 17.00
N ASP A 258 -1.18 -27.17 15.77
CA ASP A 258 -1.40 -28.11 14.68
C ASP A 258 -0.29 -29.18 14.72
N PRO A 259 -0.61 -30.44 15.06
CA PRO A 259 0.42 -31.47 15.25
C PRO A 259 1.10 -31.88 13.96
N ASP A 260 0.44 -31.75 12.81
CA ASP A 260 1.07 -32.08 11.53
C ASP A 260 2.11 -31.02 11.19
N ARG A 261 1.78 -29.74 11.40
CA ARG A 261 2.71 -28.62 11.18
C ARG A 261 3.86 -28.60 12.16
N ILE A 262 3.61 -28.79 13.45
CA ILE A 262 4.68 -28.86 14.45
C ILE A 262 5.54 -30.10 14.24
N GLY A 263 4.95 -31.25 13.91
CA GLY A 263 5.70 -32.46 13.56
C GLY A 263 6.63 -32.24 12.37
N GLN A 264 6.17 -31.51 11.35
CA GLN A 264 6.99 -31.13 10.20
C GLN A 264 8.14 -30.20 10.59
N VAL A 265 7.87 -29.16 11.40
CA VAL A 265 8.92 -28.26 11.92
C VAL A 265 9.99 -29.04 12.69
N LEU A 266 9.57 -29.91 13.62
CA LEU A 266 10.49 -30.75 14.39
C LEU A 266 11.32 -31.67 13.49
N THR A 267 10.68 -32.30 12.49
CA THR A 267 11.38 -33.16 11.53
C THR A 267 12.40 -32.37 10.70
N ASN A 268 12.05 -31.16 10.24
CA ASN A 268 12.96 -30.30 9.48
C ASN A 268 14.15 -29.82 10.33
N LEU A 269 13.92 -29.42 11.59
CA LEU A 269 14.99 -29.01 12.51
C LEU A 269 15.94 -30.16 12.83
N LEU A 270 15.40 -31.33 13.16
CA LEU A 270 16.20 -32.53 13.44
C LEU A 270 16.92 -33.05 12.18
N GLY A 271 16.28 -32.96 11.01
CA GLY A 271 16.90 -33.28 9.73
C GLY A 271 18.07 -32.35 9.40
N ASN A 272 17.96 -31.05 9.73
CA ASN A 272 19.04 -30.08 9.57
C ASN A 272 20.17 -30.24 10.60
N ALA A 273 19.86 -30.73 11.81
CA ALA A 273 20.85 -30.97 12.85
C ALA A 273 21.75 -32.18 12.54
N TYR A 274 21.23 -33.20 11.86
CA TYR A 274 21.95 -34.44 11.58
C TYR A 274 23.29 -34.23 10.83
N PRO A 275 23.35 -33.48 9.71
CA PRO A 275 24.61 -33.19 9.03
C PRO A 275 25.62 -32.43 9.91
N LEU A 276 25.16 -31.50 10.75
CA LEU A 276 26.02 -30.76 11.68
C LEU A 276 26.59 -31.66 12.77
N ALA A 277 25.75 -32.52 13.36
CA ALA A 277 26.19 -33.48 14.39
C ALA A 277 27.26 -34.44 13.86
N ARG A 278 27.21 -34.80 12.57
CA ARG A 278 28.23 -35.61 11.91
C ARG A 278 29.58 -34.89 11.72
N LEU A 279 29.57 -33.56 11.62
CA LEU A 279 30.77 -32.73 11.46
C LEU A 279 31.41 -32.31 12.79
N TRP A 280 30.69 -32.48 13.92
CA TRP A 280 31.20 -32.12 15.24
C TRP A 280 32.29 -33.09 15.70
N PRO A 281 33.50 -32.62 16.10
CA PRO A 281 34.56 -33.50 16.56
C PRO A 281 34.13 -34.20 17.85
N ARG A 282 34.16 -35.54 17.86
CA ARG A 282 33.94 -36.38 19.05
C ARG A 282 35.09 -36.16 20.04
N ASN A 283 35.04 -35.10 20.84
CA ASN A 283 35.99 -34.88 21.92
C ASN A 283 35.43 -35.51 23.22
N PRO A 284 36.00 -36.61 23.74
CA PRO A 284 35.43 -37.33 24.88
C PRO A 284 35.62 -36.66 26.26
N SER A 285 36.03 -35.38 26.31
CA SER A 285 36.53 -34.74 27.55
C SER A 285 35.53 -33.83 28.28
N LEU A 286 34.24 -33.89 27.96
CA LEU A 286 33.19 -33.08 28.61
C LEU A 286 32.01 -33.91 29.19
N ALA A 287 32.29 -35.12 29.66
CA ALA A 287 31.37 -35.88 30.51
C ALA A 287 31.89 -35.90 31.96
#